data_AF-A0A2V6PX48-F1
#
_entry.id   AF-A0A2V6PX48-F1
#
_cell.length_a   1.000
_cell.length_b   1.000
_cell.length_c   1.000
_cell.angle_alpha   90.00
_cell.angle_beta   90.00
_cell.angle_gamma   90.00
#
_symmetry.space_group_name_H-M   'P 1'
#
loop_
_entity.id
_entity.type
_entity.pdbx_description
1 polymer ?
#
loop_
_entity_poly.entity_id
_entity_poly.type
_entity_poly.pdbx_seq_one_letter_code
_entity_poly.pdbx_strand_id
1 'polypeptide(L)'
;MPADAPITWIGSPPDDEDARMVWQTVTREGVATYAALVDRVGERLFRRDLDSLGAVADIGFFQPFYLAHARALVAALDGTRLRIGGGVTS
;
A
#
# COMPACT_ATOMS: atom_id res chain seq x y z
N MET A 1 12.80 3.60 -3.82
CA MET A 1 12.02 4.84 -4.06
C MET A 1 12.24 5.80 -2.91
N PRO A 2 12.39 7.11 -3.15
CA PRO A 2 12.41 8.11 -2.08
C PRO A 2 11.16 8.00 -1.20
N ALA A 3 11.31 8.21 0.11
CA ALA A 3 10.20 8.04 1.07
C ALA A 3 9.07 9.04 0.81
N ASP A 4 9.43 10.25 0.41
CA ASP A 4 8.58 11.38 0.07
C ASP A 4 8.12 11.39 -1.40
N ALA A 5 8.48 10.37 -2.19
CA ALA A 5 8.05 10.29 -3.58
C ALA A 5 6.52 10.37 -3.68
N PRO A 6 5.97 11.32 -4.46
CA PRO A 6 4.53 11.47 -4.57
C PRO A 6 3.93 10.26 -5.27
N ILE A 7 2.71 9.90 -4.87
CA ILE A 7 1.96 8.79 -5.46
C ILE A 7 0.57 9.24 -5.89
N THR A 8 0.14 8.75 -7.05
CA THR A 8 -1.18 9.04 -7.60
C THR A 8 -1.79 7.76 -8.17
N TRP A 9 -3.05 7.50 -7.84
CA TRP A 9 -3.81 6.41 -8.47
C TRP A 9 -4.25 6.81 -9.87
N ILE A 10 -4.16 5.87 -10.81
CA ILE A 10 -4.53 6.05 -12.22
C ILE A 10 -5.59 5.02 -12.58
N GLY A 11 -6.72 5.52 -13.08
CA GLY A 11 -7.81 4.70 -13.58
C GLY A 11 -8.87 4.35 -12.53
N SER A 12 -9.71 3.38 -12.88
CA SER A 12 -10.89 2.99 -12.12
C SER A 12 -10.55 2.18 -10.85
N PRO A 13 -11.51 2.05 -9.90
CA PRO A 13 -11.36 1.16 -8.75
C PRO A 13 -11.08 -0.28 -9.21
N PRO A 14 -10.12 -0.98 -8.61
CA PRO A 14 -9.80 -2.36 -8.98
C PRO A 14 -10.76 -3.36 -8.31
N ASP A 15 -10.85 -4.56 -8.89
CA ASP A 15 -11.64 -5.68 -8.35
C ASP A 15 -10.87 -6.59 -7.39
N ASP A 16 -9.56 -6.69 -7.60
CA ASP A 16 -8.63 -7.40 -6.70
C ASP A 16 -8.61 -6.74 -5.31
N GLU A 17 -8.66 -7.56 -4.26
CA GLU A 17 -8.81 -7.09 -2.88
C GLU A 17 -7.60 -6.26 -2.42
N ASP A 18 -6.39 -6.73 -2.70
CA ASP A 18 -5.16 -6.06 -2.28
C ASP A 18 -4.96 -4.76 -3.08
N ALA A 19 -5.20 -4.79 -4.38
CA ALA A 19 -5.22 -3.57 -5.20
C ALA A 19 -6.32 -2.59 -4.74
N ARG A 20 -7.48 -3.09 -4.32
CA ARG A 20 -8.59 -2.26 -3.79
C ARG A 20 -8.22 -1.62 -2.46
N MET A 21 -7.47 -2.33 -1.62
CA MET A 21 -6.90 -1.78 -0.38
C MET A 21 -5.95 -0.62 -0.68
N VAL A 22 -5.04 -0.78 -1.65
CA VAL A 22 -4.14 0.30 -2.09
C VAL A 22 -4.95 1.47 -2.66
N TRP A 23 -5.91 1.22 -3.55
CA TRP A 23 -6.77 2.24 -4.15
C TRP A 23 -7.52 3.06 -3.09
N GLN A 24 -8.13 2.41 -2.08
CA GLN A 24 -8.80 3.10 -0.98
C GLN A 24 -7.82 3.96 -0.17
N THR A 25 -6.63 3.44 0.11
CA THR A 25 -5.60 4.16 0.88
C THR A 25 -5.16 5.44 0.16
N VAL A 26 -4.98 5.37 -1.16
CA VAL A 26 -4.60 6.54 -1.97
C VAL A 26 -5.77 7.50 -2.16
N THR A 27 -6.94 7.01 -2.57
CA THR A 27 -8.03 7.87 -3.07
C THR A 27 -9.03 8.30 -2.01
N ARG A 28 -9.22 7.50 -0.95
CA ARG A 28 -10.20 7.77 0.11
C ARG A 28 -9.54 8.27 1.39
N GLU A 29 -8.43 7.66 1.78
CA GLU A 29 -7.66 8.12 2.94
C GLU A 29 -6.72 9.28 2.59
N GLY A 30 -6.49 9.55 1.30
CA GLY A 30 -5.71 10.70 0.83
C GLY A 30 -4.20 10.54 1.04
N VAL A 31 -3.71 9.31 1.18
CA VAL A 31 -2.28 9.06 1.31
C VAL A 31 -1.59 9.40 -0.02
N ALA A 32 -0.58 10.26 0.06
CA ALA A 32 0.02 10.90 -1.13
C ALA A 32 1.54 10.68 -1.26
N THR A 33 2.18 9.93 -0.37
CA THR A 33 3.62 9.62 -0.45
C THR A 33 3.88 8.12 -0.39
N TYR A 34 4.99 7.69 -1.00
CA TYR A 34 5.37 6.29 -1.10
C TYR A 34 5.55 5.63 0.28
N ALA A 35 6.27 6.25 1.21
CA ALA A 35 6.49 5.66 2.54
C ALA A 35 5.19 5.54 3.33
N ALA A 36 4.37 6.60 3.35
CA ALA A 36 3.09 6.58 4.03
C ALA A 36 2.16 5.52 3.44
N LEU A 37 2.19 5.31 2.11
CA LEU A 37 1.41 4.26 1.46
C LEU A 37 1.87 2.87 1.90
N VAL A 38 3.18 2.60 1.86
CA VAL A 38 3.75 1.30 2.25
C VAL A 38 3.42 0.98 3.70
N ASP A 39 3.61 1.94 4.61
CA ASP A 39 3.34 1.76 6.03
C ASP A 39 1.87 1.47 6.27
N ARG A 40 0.99 2.26 5.63
CA ARG A 40 -0.46 2.13 5.82
C ARG A 40 -1.02 0.84 5.24
N VAL A 41 -0.58 0.45 4.05
CA VAL A 41 -0.99 -0.82 3.41
C VAL A 41 -0.43 -2.01 4.19
N GLY A 42 0.83 -1.96 4.62
CA GLY A 42 1.43 -3.00 5.45
C GLY A 42 0.67 -3.21 6.76
N GLU A 43 0.30 -2.13 7.43
CA GLU A 43 -0.52 -2.18 8.64
C GLU A 43 -1.91 -2.79 8.38
N ARG A 44 -2.58 -2.42 7.28
CA ARG A 44 -3.90 -2.97 6.93
C ARG A 44 -3.84 -4.47 6.63
N LEU A 45 -2.83 -4.92 5.90
CA LEU A 45 -2.60 -6.34 5.62
C LEU A 45 -2.35 -7.12 6.90
N PHE A 46 -1.50 -6.60 7.79
CA PHE A 46 -1.24 -7.20 9.10
C PHE A 46 -2.51 -7.34 9.93
N ARG A 47 -3.32 -6.29 10.04
CA ARG A 47 -4.57 -6.31 10.82
C ARG A 47 -5.59 -7.29 10.22
N ARG A 48 -5.75 -7.33 8.89
CA ARG A 48 -6.64 -8.28 8.21
C ARG A 48 -6.29 -9.71 8.58
N ASP A 49 -5.01 -10.06 8.50
CA ASP A 49 -4.57 -11.43 8.76
C ASP A 49 -4.63 -11.77 10.26
N LEU A 50 -4.34 -10.80 11.14
CA LEU A 50 -4.49 -10.95 12.59
C LEU A 50 -5.96 -11.21 12.98
N ASP A 51 -6.89 -10.46 12.39
CA ASP A 51 -8.33 -10.65 12.61
C ASP A 51 -8.82 -12.03 12.10
N SER A 52 -8.17 -12.57 11.07
CA SER A 52 -8.49 -13.87 10.48
C SER A 52 -7.91 -15.07 11.25
N LEU A 53 -6.68 -14.96 11.77
CA LEU A 53 -5.92 -16.07 12.37
C LEU A 53 -5.98 -16.10 13.90
N GLY A 54 -6.44 -15.02 14.55
CA GLY A 54 -6.39 -14.86 16.01
C GLY A 54 -4.97 -14.60 16.53
N ALA A 55 -4.86 -14.23 17.82
CA ALA A 55 -3.66 -13.66 18.47
C ALA A 55 -2.40 -14.55 18.55
N VAL A 56 -2.33 -15.67 17.82
CA VAL A 56 -1.25 -16.69 17.93
C VAL A 56 -0.02 -16.35 17.07
N ALA A 57 -0.05 -15.28 16.28
CA ALA A 57 1.09 -14.86 15.45
C ALA A 57 2.10 -14.03 16.27
N ASP A 58 3.38 -14.40 16.25
CA ASP A 58 4.52 -13.66 16.84
C ASP A 58 4.71 -12.27 16.19
N ILE A 59 3.89 -11.29 16.58
CA ILE A 59 3.68 -9.95 15.98
C ILE A 59 4.96 -9.26 15.45
N GLY A 60 6.09 -9.37 16.15
CA GLY A 60 7.35 -8.72 15.80
C GLY A 60 8.04 -9.25 14.53
N PHE A 61 7.90 -10.54 14.20
CA PHE A 61 8.48 -11.11 12.97
C PHE A 61 7.58 -10.86 11.75
N PHE A 62 6.28 -10.65 11.98
CA PHE A 62 5.28 -10.45 10.93
C PHE A 62 5.30 -9.04 10.36
N GLN A 63 5.49 -8.01 11.17
CA GLN A 63 5.41 -6.62 10.70
C GLN A 63 6.42 -6.28 9.57
N PRO A 64 7.73 -6.65 9.66
CA PRO A 64 8.66 -6.42 8.56
C PRO A 64 8.27 -7.19 7.28
N PHE A 65 7.68 -8.38 7.41
CA PHE A 65 7.16 -9.16 6.28
C PHE A 65 6.03 -8.43 5.57
N TYR A 66 5.06 -7.87 6.32
CA TYR A 66 3.97 -7.09 5.72
C TYR A 66 4.44 -5.79 5.06
N LEU A 67 5.45 -5.13 5.60
CA LEU A 67 6.08 -3.98 4.94
C LEU A 67 6.77 -4.39 3.63
N ALA A 68 7.48 -5.51 3.62
CA ALA A 68 8.09 -6.04 2.40
C ALA A 68 7.03 -6.42 1.36
N HIS A 69 5.94 -7.05 1.80
CA HIS A 69 4.82 -7.41 0.93
C HIS A 69 4.11 -6.17 0.37
N ALA A 70 3.85 -5.17 1.20
CA ALA A 70 3.27 -3.89 0.75
C ALA A 70 4.16 -3.19 -0.29
N ARG A 71 5.49 -3.21 -0.12
CA ARG A 71 6.43 -2.68 -1.14
C ARG A 71 6.33 -3.44 -2.45
N ALA A 72 6.24 -4.77 -2.41
CA ALA A 72 6.13 -5.59 -3.61
C ALA A 72 4.80 -5.33 -4.34
N LEU A 73 3.69 -5.23 -3.60
CA LEU A 73 2.37 -4.89 -4.12
C LEU A 73 2.37 -3.51 -4.79
N VAL A 74 2.89 -2.49 -4.10
CA VAL A 74 2.99 -1.12 -4.64
C VAL A 74 3.85 -1.07 -5.89
N ALA A 75 4.97 -1.80 -5.92
CA ALA A 75 5.83 -1.89 -7.10
C ALA A 75 5.15 -2.59 -8.27
N ALA A 76 4.33 -3.62 -8.03
CA ALA A 76 3.58 -4.31 -9.08
C ALA A 76 2.48 -3.44 -9.71
N LEU A 77 1.97 -2.45 -8.96
CA LEU A 77 0.95 -1.51 -9.45
C LEU A 77 1.54 -0.28 -10.15
N ASP A 78 2.83 0.01 -9.93
CA ASP A 78 3.50 1.14 -10.55
C ASP A 78 3.51 1.04 -12.08
N GLY A 79 3.27 2.17 -12.75
CA GLY A 79 3.15 2.28 -14.20
C GLY A 79 1.85 1.75 -14.80
N THR A 80 1.02 1.01 -14.06
CA THR A 80 -0.26 0.46 -14.56
C THR A 80 -1.47 1.09 -13.90
N ARG A 81 -1.51 1.11 -12.57
CA ARG A 81 -2.61 1.64 -11.75
C ARG A 81 -2.17 2.67 -10.73
N LEU A 82 -0.87 2.70 -10.44
CA LEU A 82 -0.25 3.69 -9.58
C LEU A 82 0.88 4.34 -10.37
N ARG A 83 1.18 5.62 -10.08
CA ARG A 83 2.40 6.26 -10.53
C ARG A 83 3.17 6.77 -9.32
N ILE A 84 4.43 6.36 -9.22
CA ILE A 84 5.34 6.76 -8.15
C ILE A 84 6.39 7.71 -8.72
N GLY A 85 6.47 8.93 -8.19
CA GLY A 85 7.34 9.96 -8.73
C GLY A 85 6.78 10.55 -10.01
N GLY A 86 6.59 11.86 -10.00
CA GLY A 86 5.89 12.59 -11.05
C GLY A 86 5.09 13.70 -10.42
N GLY A 87 5.73 14.83 -10.18
CA GLY A 87 4.99 16.07 -9.96
C GLY A 87 4.21 16.40 -11.22
N VAL A 88 3.02 16.97 -11.05
CA VAL A 88 2.36 17.74 -12.12
C VAL A 88 3.40 18.69 -12.66
N THR A 89 3.82 18.50 -13.92
CA THR A 89 4.53 19.54 -14.66
C THR A 89 3.60 20.74 -14.70
N SER A 90 3.89 21.73 -13.85
CA SER A 90 3.34 23.08 -14.00
C SER A 90 3.97 23.75 -15.22
#